data_AF-A0A353HWW2-F1
#
_entry.id   AF-A0A353HWW2-F1
#
_cell.length_a   1.000
_cell.length_b   1.000
_cell.length_c   1.000
_cell.angle_alpha   90.00
_cell.angle_beta   90.00
_cell.angle_gamma   90.00
#
_symmetry.space_group_name_H-M   'P 1'
#
loop_
_entity.id
_entity.type
_entity.pdbx_description
1 polymer ?
#
loop_
_entity_poly.entity_id
_entity_poly.type
_entity_poly.pdbx_seq_one_letter_code
_entity_poly.pdbx_strand_id
1 'polypeptide(L)'
;MKHFRGSFLVTAICLTLAAWWGYDHGGVSGMLTALGVAVILSVMEVSLSFDNAVVNASVLKGWDEFWLKLFLGLGMIIAVFGMRLVFPLVIVAVAADLGATEVWNLALTDPKAFSGHLTAHHAEVAAFGGMFLLLVFLNFLLDDEKEVHWLGNFEKKLGALGKVSSISVMVALASLLFASTFVDAGQRMVVLVAGIWGILVYVGVDMISSLLEKSESDESSNVGDMVKRGCIGGFLY
;
A
#
# COMPACT_ATOMS: atom_id res chain seq x y z
N MET A 1 26.06 17.90 -1.90
CA MET A 1 25.55 18.78 -0.81
C MET A 1 24.47 19.77 -1.25
N LYS A 2 24.52 20.42 -2.44
CA LYS A 2 23.50 21.41 -2.84
C LYS A 2 22.07 20.86 -2.98
N HIS A 3 21.90 19.62 -3.44
CA HIS A 3 20.58 18.99 -3.61
C HIS A 3 19.93 18.48 -2.30
N PHE A 4 20.68 18.37 -1.20
CA PHE A 4 20.17 17.81 0.08
C PHE A 4 19.89 18.88 1.14
N ARG A 5 20.12 20.17 0.85
CA ARG A 5 19.96 21.26 1.84
C ARG A 5 18.54 21.35 2.37
N GLY A 6 17.54 21.16 1.48
CA GLY A 6 16.13 21.12 1.87
C GLY A 6 15.82 19.95 2.80
N SER A 7 16.29 18.75 2.45
CA SER A 7 16.09 17.54 3.25
C SER A 7 16.70 17.68 4.65
N PHE A 8 17.94 18.16 4.77
CA PHE A 8 18.58 18.37 6.08
C PHE A 8 17.86 19.42 6.93
N LEU A 9 17.35 20.49 6.32
CA LEU A 9 16.58 21.50 7.03
C LEU A 9 15.27 20.92 7.58
N VAL A 10 14.53 20.19 6.75
CA VAL A 10 13.27 19.55 7.16
C VAL A 10 13.53 18.52 8.27
N THR A 11 14.56 17.68 8.13
CA THR A 11 14.95 16.72 9.18
C THR A 11 15.29 17.43 10.48
N ALA A 12 16.06 18.52 10.45
CA ALA A 12 16.40 19.28 11.65
C ALA A 12 15.15 19.87 12.33
N ILE A 13 14.22 20.42 11.55
CA ILE A 13 12.93 20.94 12.05
C ILE A 13 12.13 19.81 12.70
N CYS A 14 11.95 18.68 12.02
CA CYS A 14 11.18 17.55 12.56
C CYS A 14 11.81 16.97 13.84
N LEU A 15 13.13 16.82 13.89
CA LEU A 15 13.82 16.33 15.09
C LEU A 15 13.70 17.32 16.25
N THR A 16 13.74 18.61 15.97
CA THR A 16 13.57 19.65 17.00
C THR A 16 12.13 19.66 17.53
N LEU A 17 11.13 19.51 16.66
CA LEU A 17 9.73 19.37 17.06
C LEU A 17 9.50 18.10 17.90
N ALA A 18 10.09 16.97 17.50
CA ALA A 18 10.02 15.72 18.28
C ALA A 18 10.69 15.86 19.66
N ALA A 19 11.85 16.52 19.72
CA ALA A 19 12.53 16.82 20.98
C ALA A 19 11.69 17.70 21.89
N TRP A 20 11.13 18.77 21.34
CA TRP A 20 10.28 19.70 22.07
C TRP A 20 9.02 19.02 22.62
N TRP A 21 8.34 18.23 21.77
CA TRP A 21 7.16 17.46 22.20
C TRP A 21 7.49 16.43 23.28
N GLY A 22 8.60 15.70 23.14
CA GLY A 22 9.06 14.75 24.16
C GLY A 22 9.46 15.42 25.47
N TYR A 23 10.02 16.64 25.40
CA TYR A 23 10.35 17.43 26.58
C TYR A 23 9.09 17.85 27.35
N ASP A 24 8.04 18.27 26.65
CA ASP A 24 6.77 18.68 27.26
C ASP A 24 6.07 17.54 28.02
N HIS A 25 6.16 16.30 27.52
CA HIS A 25 5.47 15.14 28.10
C HIS A 25 6.28 14.37 29.16
N GLY A 26 7.61 14.54 29.21
CA GLY A 26 8.48 13.70 30.06
C GLY A 26 9.82 14.32 30.43
N GLY A 27 9.97 15.63 30.27
CA GLY A 27 11.21 16.36 30.55
C GLY A 27 12.40 15.87 29.71
N VAL A 28 13.61 15.96 30.27
CA VAL A 28 14.85 15.58 29.56
C VAL A 28 14.85 14.10 29.14
N SER A 29 14.28 13.22 29.96
CA SER A 29 14.16 11.80 29.61
C SER A 29 13.22 11.59 28.42
N GLY A 30 12.04 12.22 28.43
CA GLY A 30 11.07 12.15 27.33
C GLY A 30 11.63 12.72 26.03
N MET A 31 12.39 13.81 26.09
CA MET A 31 13.09 14.40 24.95
C MET A 31 14.06 13.41 24.29
N LEU A 32 14.92 12.74 25.09
CA LEU A 32 15.89 11.76 24.60
C LEU A 32 15.19 10.54 23.98
N THR A 33 14.12 10.05 24.61
CA THR A 33 13.33 8.93 24.06
C THR A 33 12.67 9.32 22.74
N ALA A 34 12.00 10.48 22.67
CA ALA A 34 11.32 10.94 21.46
C ALA A 34 12.32 11.17 20.30
N LEU A 35 13.48 11.76 20.59
CA LEU A 35 14.56 11.91 19.61
C LEU A 35 15.10 10.56 19.14
N GLY A 36 15.36 9.63 20.06
CA GLY A 36 15.85 8.28 19.74
C GLY A 36 14.88 7.54 18.83
N VAL A 37 13.59 7.53 19.19
CA VAL A 37 12.52 6.92 18.37
C VAL A 37 12.43 7.60 17.01
N ALA A 38 12.40 8.94 16.95
CA ALA A 38 12.30 9.68 15.70
C ALA A 38 13.48 9.38 14.76
N VAL A 39 14.71 9.30 15.28
CA VAL A 39 15.89 8.95 14.48
C VAL A 39 15.81 7.51 13.96
N ILE A 40 15.48 6.54 14.83
CA ILE A 40 15.35 5.13 14.42
C ILE A 40 14.28 4.99 13.33
N LEU A 41 13.08 5.53 13.57
CA LEU A 41 11.99 5.51 12.59
C LEU A 41 12.39 6.20 11.29
N SER A 42 13.09 7.34 11.35
CA SER A 42 13.56 8.05 10.15
C SER A 42 14.54 7.20 9.34
N VAL A 43 15.48 6.51 9.99
CA VAL A 43 16.44 5.64 9.30
C VAL A 43 15.74 4.44 8.66
N MET A 44 14.82 3.79 9.39
CA MET A 44 14.02 2.69 8.81
C MET A 44 13.20 3.18 7.61
N GLU A 45 12.59 4.35 7.73
CA GLU A 45 11.72 4.91 6.72
C GLU A 45 12.49 5.28 5.44
N VAL A 46 13.65 5.91 5.58
CA VAL A 46 14.54 6.19 4.43
C VAL A 46 14.99 4.91 3.75
N SER A 47 15.31 3.87 4.53
CA SER A 47 15.78 2.59 4.00
C SER A 47 14.70 1.89 3.17
N LEU A 48 13.49 1.74 3.72
CA LEU A 48 12.35 1.12 3.03
C LEU A 48 11.86 1.96 1.85
N SER A 49 11.92 3.29 1.96
CA SER A 49 11.53 4.19 0.86
C SER A 49 12.53 4.16 -0.29
N PHE A 50 13.81 3.85 -0.04
CA PHE A 50 14.83 3.84 -1.09
C PHE A 50 14.61 2.70 -2.10
N ASP A 51 14.32 1.49 -1.61
CA ASP A 51 14.04 0.34 -2.49
C ASP A 51 12.82 0.61 -3.39
N ASN A 52 11.76 1.19 -2.83
CA ASN A 52 10.58 1.59 -3.58
C ASN A 52 10.88 2.73 -4.57
N ALA A 53 11.72 3.69 -4.20
CA ALA A 53 12.08 4.81 -5.06
C ALA A 53 12.88 4.36 -6.29
N VAL A 54 13.76 3.36 -6.16
CA VAL A 54 14.56 2.83 -7.27
C VAL A 54 13.66 2.15 -8.31
N VAL A 55 12.71 1.33 -7.86
CA VAL A 55 11.75 0.68 -8.75
C VAL A 55 10.82 1.71 -9.39
N ASN A 56 10.24 2.64 -8.62
CA ASN A 56 9.35 3.66 -9.18
C ASN A 56 10.08 4.62 -10.15
N ALA A 57 11.38 4.86 -9.95
CA ALA A 57 12.16 5.68 -10.87
C ALA A 57 12.32 5.04 -12.26
N SER A 58 12.23 3.71 -12.39
CA SER A 58 12.25 3.08 -13.73
C SER A 58 10.93 3.32 -14.46
N VAL A 59 9.80 3.25 -13.75
CA VAL A 59 8.45 3.49 -14.29
C VAL A 59 8.28 4.96 -14.70
N LEU A 60 8.73 5.91 -13.88
CA LEU A 60 8.57 7.35 -14.12
C LEU A 60 9.37 7.89 -15.32
N LYS A 61 10.36 7.16 -15.84
CA LYS A 61 11.20 7.63 -16.97
C LYS A 61 10.40 7.87 -18.25
N GLY A 62 9.28 7.17 -18.43
CA GLY A 62 8.43 7.30 -19.61
C GLY A 62 7.36 8.39 -19.52
N TRP A 63 7.24 9.06 -18.37
CA TRP A 63 6.11 9.96 -18.11
C TRP A 63 6.35 11.38 -18.62
N ASP A 64 5.27 12.04 -19.05
CA ASP A 64 5.32 13.46 -19.39
C ASP A 64 5.61 14.33 -18.15
N GLU A 65 6.22 15.50 -18.40
CA GLU A 65 6.70 16.42 -17.35
C GLU A 65 5.60 16.85 -16.37
N PHE A 66 4.35 16.99 -16.85
CA PHE A 66 3.21 17.34 -16.00
C PHE A 66 2.90 16.25 -14.97
N TRP A 67 2.76 14.99 -15.40
CA TRP A 67 2.41 13.87 -14.54
C TRP A 67 3.55 13.50 -13.60
N LEU A 68 4.79 13.57 -14.08
CA LEU A 68 5.97 13.39 -13.24
C LEU A 68 6.02 14.44 -12.12
N LYS A 69 5.75 15.72 -12.41
CA LYS A 69 5.69 16.77 -11.38
C LYS A 69 4.51 16.60 -10.42
N LEU A 70 3.34 16.19 -10.91
CA LEU A 70 2.17 15.94 -10.07
C LEU A 70 2.42 14.76 -9.10
N PHE A 71 2.98 13.66 -9.61
CA PHE A 71 3.33 12.49 -8.83
C PHE A 71 4.39 12.80 -7.78
N LEU A 72 5.50 13.43 -8.18
CA LEU A 72 6.57 13.81 -7.26
C LEU A 72 6.15 14.92 -6.29
N GLY A 73 5.21 15.78 -6.66
CA GLY A 73 4.70 16.82 -5.78
C GLY A 73 3.63 16.30 -4.82
N LEU A 74 2.42 16.09 -5.34
CA LEU A 74 1.25 15.74 -4.54
C LEU A 74 1.17 14.24 -4.26
N GLY A 75 1.53 13.40 -5.25
CA GLY A 75 1.48 11.94 -5.13
C GLY A 75 2.34 11.42 -3.98
N MET A 76 3.58 11.89 -3.85
CA MET A 76 4.45 11.51 -2.72
C MET A 76 3.88 11.94 -1.37
N ILE A 77 3.29 13.13 -1.25
CA ILE A 77 2.67 13.60 0.00
C ILE A 77 1.51 12.70 0.38
N ILE A 78 0.62 12.37 -0.59
CA ILE A 78 -0.51 11.48 -0.34
C ILE A 78 -0.02 10.06 -0.02
N ALA A 79 0.98 9.54 -0.72
CA ALA A 79 1.50 8.19 -0.46
C ALA A 79 2.11 8.08 0.95
N VAL A 80 2.87 9.08 1.38
CA VAL A 80 3.54 9.07 2.70
C VAL A 80 2.56 9.39 3.83
N PHE A 81 1.86 10.53 3.76
CA PHE A 81 0.98 10.97 4.84
C PHE A 81 -0.40 10.33 4.77
N GLY A 82 -0.92 10.10 3.58
CA GLY A 82 -2.19 9.42 3.39
C GLY A 82 -2.14 8.01 3.97
N MET A 83 -1.14 7.20 3.61
CA MET A 83 -1.04 5.83 4.10
C MET A 83 -0.63 5.73 5.58
N ARG A 84 0.14 6.69 6.11
CA ARG A 84 0.69 6.60 7.48
C ARG A 84 -0.09 7.36 8.53
N LEU A 85 -0.67 8.51 8.18
CA LEU A 85 -1.41 9.35 9.10
C LEU A 85 -2.91 9.22 8.86
N VAL A 86 -3.36 9.51 7.63
CA VAL A 86 -4.80 9.60 7.34
C VAL A 86 -5.45 8.22 7.38
N PHE A 87 -4.82 7.21 6.80
CA PHE A 87 -5.39 5.88 6.67
C PHE A 87 -5.65 5.19 8.02
N PRO A 88 -4.71 5.17 8.99
CA PRO A 88 -5.01 4.66 10.33
C PRO A 88 -6.13 5.41 11.04
N LEU A 89 -6.20 6.75 10.90
CA LEU A 89 -7.27 7.56 11.47
C LEU A 89 -8.63 7.23 10.85
N VAL A 90 -8.70 7.06 9.53
CA VAL A 90 -9.93 6.68 8.82
C VAL A 90 -10.40 5.29 9.25
N ILE A 91 -9.49 4.33 9.37
CA ILE A 91 -9.84 2.98 9.86
C ILE A 91 -10.48 3.09 11.25
N VAL A 92 -9.83 3.79 12.19
CA VAL A 92 -10.36 3.93 13.55
C VAL A 92 -11.67 4.70 13.57
N ALA A 93 -11.83 5.73 12.74
CA ALA A 93 -13.09 6.49 12.65
C ALA A 93 -14.26 5.61 12.22
N VAL A 94 -14.06 4.78 11.19
CA VAL A 94 -15.10 3.86 10.70
C VAL A 94 -15.33 2.71 11.68
N ALA A 95 -14.25 2.15 12.24
CA ALA A 95 -14.30 1.04 13.18
C ALA A 95 -15.00 1.37 14.50
N ALA A 96 -14.68 2.54 15.05
CA ALA A 96 -15.20 2.97 16.35
C ALA A 96 -16.46 3.84 16.22
N ASP A 97 -16.95 4.08 15.00
CA ASP A 97 -18.06 5.00 14.71
C ASP A 97 -17.87 6.39 15.35
N LEU A 98 -16.63 6.90 15.27
CA LEU A 98 -16.21 8.17 15.88
C LEU A 98 -16.02 9.25 14.81
N GLY A 99 -16.26 10.50 15.19
CA GLY A 99 -15.96 11.64 14.32
C GLY A 99 -14.46 11.80 14.07
N ALA A 100 -14.06 12.29 12.89
CA ALA A 100 -12.65 12.48 12.53
C ALA A 100 -11.86 13.33 13.54
N THR A 101 -12.51 14.34 14.12
CA THR A 101 -11.94 15.18 15.19
C THR A 101 -11.78 14.44 16.52
N GLU A 102 -12.70 13.52 16.83
CA GLU A 102 -12.64 12.72 18.05
C GLU A 102 -11.52 11.69 17.95
N VAL A 103 -11.36 11.03 16.80
CA VAL A 103 -10.26 10.10 16.56
C VAL A 103 -8.91 10.82 16.57
N TRP A 104 -8.84 12.03 16.01
CA TRP A 104 -7.62 12.85 16.07
C TRP A 104 -7.22 13.14 17.53
N ASN A 105 -8.19 13.56 18.35
CA ASN A 105 -7.95 13.79 19.76
C ASN A 105 -7.57 12.48 20.49
N LEU A 106 -8.29 11.39 20.22
CA LEU A 106 -8.02 10.07 20.80
C LEU A 106 -6.59 9.60 20.50
N ALA A 107 -6.12 9.77 19.26
CA ALA A 107 -4.77 9.41 18.85
C ALA A 107 -3.69 10.19 19.61
N LEU A 108 -3.96 11.45 19.99
CA LEU A 108 -3.04 12.30 20.73
C LEU A 108 -3.11 12.10 22.25
N THR A 109 -4.30 11.86 22.79
CA THR A 109 -4.52 11.83 24.25
C THR A 109 -4.52 10.43 24.84
N ASP A 110 -4.95 9.41 24.10
CA ASP A 110 -4.93 8.01 24.53
C ASP A 110 -4.49 7.06 23.40
N PRO A 111 -3.17 6.96 23.17
CA PRO A 111 -2.61 6.06 22.16
C PRO A 111 -2.92 4.58 22.40
N LYS A 112 -3.21 4.18 23.64
CA LYS A 112 -3.53 2.78 23.96
C LYS A 112 -4.94 2.43 23.51
N ALA A 113 -5.92 3.28 23.80
CA ALA A 113 -7.28 3.11 23.29
C ALA A 113 -7.30 3.16 21.76
N PHE A 114 -6.58 4.11 21.15
CA PHE A 114 -6.44 4.20 19.69
C PHE A 114 -5.87 2.89 19.09
N SER A 115 -4.78 2.36 19.66
CA SER A 115 -4.19 1.09 19.22
C SER A 115 -5.13 -0.10 19.41
N GLY A 116 -5.92 -0.11 20.49
CA GLY A 116 -6.94 -1.14 20.73
C GLY A 116 -8.00 -1.18 19.63
N HIS A 117 -8.53 -0.02 19.23
CA HIS A 117 -9.47 0.06 18.11
C HIS A 117 -8.83 -0.34 16.78
N LEU A 118 -7.58 0.06 16.53
CA LEU A 118 -6.86 -0.30 15.31
C LEU A 118 -6.59 -1.81 15.21
N THR A 119 -6.18 -2.44 16.31
CA THR A 119 -5.89 -3.88 16.34
C THR A 119 -7.14 -4.75 16.24
N ALA A 120 -8.28 -4.29 16.76
CA ALA A 120 -9.54 -5.01 16.66
C ALA A 120 -10.00 -5.26 15.21
N HIS A 121 -9.70 -4.33 14.30
CA HIS A 121 -10.07 -4.43 12.87
C HIS A 121 -8.91 -4.76 11.95
N HIS A 122 -7.72 -5.01 12.50
CA HIS A 122 -6.55 -5.40 11.72
C HIS A 122 -6.82 -6.66 10.88
N ALA A 123 -7.61 -7.61 11.40
CA ALA A 123 -7.96 -8.84 10.70
C ALA A 123 -8.71 -8.59 9.38
N GLU A 124 -9.60 -7.60 9.34
CA GLU A 124 -10.40 -7.26 8.15
C GLU A 124 -9.52 -6.62 7.08
N VAL A 125 -8.70 -5.64 7.47
CA VAL A 125 -7.78 -4.94 6.57
C VAL A 125 -6.72 -5.91 6.03
N ALA A 126 -6.19 -6.79 6.89
CA ALA A 126 -5.23 -7.81 6.51
C ALA A 126 -5.85 -8.85 5.56
N ALA A 127 -7.11 -9.24 5.75
CA ALA A 127 -7.80 -10.15 4.84
C ALA A 127 -8.05 -9.50 3.47
N PHE A 128 -8.55 -8.27 3.44
CA PHE A 128 -8.75 -7.52 2.20
C PHE A 128 -7.45 -7.40 1.40
N GLY A 129 -6.41 -6.83 2.02
CA GLY A 129 -5.12 -6.60 1.36
C GLY A 129 -4.39 -7.91 1.07
N GLY A 130 -4.46 -8.88 1.98
CA GLY A 130 -3.85 -10.19 1.83
C GLY A 130 -4.43 -10.98 0.65
N MET A 131 -5.75 -10.95 0.46
CA MET A 131 -6.37 -11.60 -0.70
C MET A 131 -6.04 -10.92 -2.02
N PHE A 132 -5.99 -9.58 -2.04
CA PHE A 132 -5.56 -8.81 -3.21
C PHE A 132 -4.11 -9.15 -3.59
N LEU A 133 -3.19 -9.11 -2.63
CA LEU A 133 -1.77 -9.42 -2.86
C LEU A 133 -1.55 -10.89 -3.21
N LEU A 134 -2.33 -11.81 -2.63
CA LEU A 134 -2.28 -13.21 -3.00
C LEU A 134 -2.65 -13.41 -4.47
N LEU A 135 -3.65 -12.70 -4.99
CA LEU A 135 -4.00 -12.77 -6.41
C LEU A 135 -2.93 -12.16 -7.31
N VAL A 136 -2.37 -11.01 -6.94
CA VAL A 136 -1.21 -10.44 -7.66
C VAL A 136 -0.07 -11.46 -7.70
N PHE A 137 0.24 -12.11 -6.57
CA PHE A 137 1.27 -13.14 -6.49
C PHE A 137 0.94 -14.40 -7.31
N LEU A 138 -0.30 -14.92 -7.22
CA LEU A 138 -0.70 -16.14 -7.92
C LEU A 138 -0.73 -15.92 -9.43
N ASN A 139 -1.24 -14.77 -9.90
CA ASN A 139 -1.13 -14.41 -11.31
C ASN A 139 0.33 -14.13 -11.69
N PHE A 140 1.13 -13.57 -10.78
CA PHE A 140 2.58 -13.50 -10.97
C PHE A 140 3.27 -14.88 -10.97
N LEU A 141 2.69 -15.95 -10.41
CA LEU A 141 3.33 -17.27 -10.36
C LEU A 141 2.86 -18.19 -11.51
N LEU A 142 1.61 -18.01 -11.94
CA LEU A 142 0.91 -18.89 -12.89
C LEU A 142 0.94 -18.41 -14.34
N ASP A 143 1.41 -17.19 -14.61
CA ASP A 143 1.54 -16.72 -16.00
C ASP A 143 2.74 -17.40 -16.71
N ASP A 144 2.46 -17.93 -17.90
CA ASP A 144 3.36 -18.77 -18.68
C ASP A 144 4.33 -17.99 -19.58
N GLU A 145 4.14 -16.68 -19.73
CA GLU A 145 4.98 -15.79 -20.54
C GLU A 145 6.14 -15.16 -19.75
N LYS A 146 6.27 -15.47 -18.45
CA LYS A 146 7.34 -14.92 -17.60
C LYS A 146 8.72 -15.40 -18.03
N GLU A 147 9.64 -14.46 -18.21
CA GLU A 147 11.04 -14.77 -18.49
C GLU A 147 11.84 -15.20 -17.25
N VAL A 148 11.36 -14.86 -16.05
CA VAL A 148 12.05 -15.13 -14.77
C VAL A 148 11.31 -16.20 -13.99
N HIS A 149 11.90 -17.39 -13.87
CA HIS A 149 11.41 -18.49 -13.03
C HIS A 149 12.32 -18.66 -11.80
N TRP A 150 11.80 -18.40 -10.60
CA TRP A 150 12.56 -18.57 -9.36
C TRP A 150 12.70 -20.04 -8.94
N LEU A 151 11.71 -20.88 -9.27
CA LEU A 151 11.67 -22.31 -8.90
C LEU A 151 11.88 -23.25 -10.10
N GLY A 152 12.30 -22.72 -11.25
CA GLY A 152 12.67 -23.49 -12.44
C GLY A 152 11.55 -24.38 -12.98
N ASN A 153 11.80 -25.69 -13.09
CA ASN A 153 10.88 -26.65 -13.74
C ASN A 153 9.54 -26.83 -13.00
N PHE A 154 9.48 -26.57 -11.69
CA PHE A 154 8.23 -26.68 -10.91
C PHE A 154 7.25 -25.56 -11.29
N GLU A 155 7.77 -24.34 -11.43
CA GLU A 155 7.04 -23.15 -11.85
C GLU A 155 6.57 -23.26 -13.30
N LYS A 156 7.43 -23.78 -14.19
CA LYS A 156 7.07 -24.01 -15.61
C LYS A 156 5.93 -25.02 -15.79
N LYS A 157 5.80 -26.02 -14.91
CA LYS A 157 4.66 -26.96 -14.91
C LYS A 157 3.39 -26.35 -14.32
N LEU A 158 3.54 -25.46 -13.33
CA LEU A 158 2.42 -24.69 -12.77
C LEU A 158 1.87 -23.66 -13.76
N GLY A 159 2.74 -22.96 -14.49
CA GLY A 159 2.33 -22.00 -15.53
C GLY A 159 1.54 -22.65 -16.67
N ALA A 160 1.87 -23.90 -17.02
CA ALA A 160 1.10 -24.67 -18.02
C ALA A 160 -0.35 -25.01 -17.57
N LEU A 161 -0.63 -25.01 -16.26
CA LEU A 161 -1.99 -25.10 -15.71
C LEU A 161 -2.69 -23.74 -15.73
N GLY A 162 -1.93 -22.63 -15.79
CA GLY A 162 -2.33 -21.25 -15.51
C GLY A 162 -3.01 -20.46 -16.63
N LYS A 163 -3.40 -21.10 -17.75
CA LYS A 163 -4.11 -20.40 -18.85
C LYS A 163 -5.48 -19.83 -18.50
N VAL A 164 -5.94 -19.99 -17.25
CA VAL A 164 -7.24 -19.51 -16.79
C VAL A 164 -7.03 -18.69 -15.52
N SER A 165 -7.17 -17.37 -15.61
CA SER A 165 -7.24 -16.42 -14.46
C SER A 165 -8.17 -16.94 -13.34
N SER A 166 -9.17 -17.77 -13.68
CA SER A 166 -10.04 -18.46 -12.74
C SER A 166 -9.35 -19.42 -11.76
N ILE A 167 -8.18 -19.99 -12.07
CA ILE A 167 -7.46 -20.87 -11.14
C ILE A 167 -6.86 -20.06 -9.99
N SER A 168 -6.26 -18.90 -10.27
CA SER A 168 -5.75 -17.98 -9.25
C SER A 168 -6.86 -17.56 -8.30
N VAL A 169 -8.05 -17.23 -8.84
CA VAL A 169 -9.24 -16.89 -8.05
C VAL A 169 -9.74 -18.07 -7.22
N MET A 170 -9.76 -19.28 -7.78
CA MET A 170 -10.18 -20.48 -7.06
C MET A 170 -9.23 -20.80 -5.90
N VAL A 171 -7.92 -20.73 -6.11
CA VAL A 171 -6.91 -20.93 -5.07
C VAL A 171 -7.02 -19.85 -3.99
N ALA A 172 -7.19 -18.58 -4.39
CA ALA A 172 -7.42 -17.49 -3.45
C ALA A 172 -8.67 -17.72 -2.58
N LEU A 173 -9.81 -18.09 -3.18
CA LEU A 173 -11.02 -18.41 -2.41
C LEU A 173 -10.83 -19.61 -1.48
N ALA A 174 -10.14 -20.66 -1.93
CA ALA A 174 -9.83 -21.81 -1.08
C ALA A 174 -8.92 -21.42 0.10
N SER A 175 -7.90 -20.61 -0.14
CA SER A 175 -7.02 -20.06 0.89
C SER A 175 -7.78 -19.18 1.88
N LEU A 176 -8.71 -18.33 1.41
CA LEU A 176 -9.57 -17.50 2.26
C LEU A 176 -10.47 -18.36 3.16
N LEU A 177 -11.13 -19.36 2.59
CA LEU A 177 -11.97 -20.29 3.35
C LEU A 177 -11.16 -21.05 4.39
N PHE A 178 -9.98 -21.54 4.02
CA PHE A 178 -9.06 -22.22 4.93
C PHE A 178 -8.58 -21.30 6.06
N ALA A 179 -8.13 -20.09 5.73
CA ALA A 179 -7.69 -19.09 6.70
C ALA A 179 -8.82 -18.70 7.67
N SER A 180 -10.07 -18.61 7.18
CA SER A 180 -11.24 -18.28 8.02
C SER A 180 -11.51 -19.29 9.13
N THR A 181 -11.00 -20.52 9.03
CA THR A 181 -11.12 -21.54 10.08
C THR A 181 -10.32 -21.20 11.33
N PHE A 182 -9.24 -20.42 11.18
CA PHE A 182 -8.40 -19.94 12.29
C PHE A 182 -8.92 -18.64 12.91
N VAL A 183 -9.90 -17.99 12.29
CA VAL A 183 -10.51 -16.76 12.79
C VAL A 183 -11.60 -17.09 13.79
N ASP A 184 -11.65 -16.31 14.87
CA ASP A 184 -12.68 -16.41 15.90
C ASP A 184 -14.08 -16.18 15.32
N ALA A 185 -15.08 -16.85 15.90
CA ALA A 185 -16.44 -16.92 15.36
C ALA A 185 -17.09 -15.53 15.20
N GLY A 186 -16.78 -14.59 16.10
CA GLY A 186 -17.31 -13.23 16.07
C GLY A 186 -16.80 -12.38 14.90
N GLN A 187 -15.60 -12.65 14.39
CA GLN A 187 -14.97 -11.86 13.32
C GLN A 187 -14.96 -12.58 11.97
N ARG A 188 -15.24 -13.89 11.94
CA ARG A 188 -15.15 -14.73 10.75
C ARG A 188 -15.94 -14.17 9.56
N MET A 189 -17.18 -13.72 9.77
CA MET A 189 -18.01 -13.21 8.67
C MET A 189 -17.44 -11.93 8.08
N VAL A 190 -16.97 -11.01 8.94
CA VAL A 190 -16.41 -9.72 8.49
C VAL A 190 -15.12 -9.95 7.73
N VAL A 191 -14.26 -10.86 8.20
CA VAL A 191 -13.02 -11.26 7.53
C VAL A 191 -13.29 -11.91 6.17
N LEU A 192 -14.28 -12.80 6.06
CA LEU A 192 -14.67 -13.41 4.79
C LEU A 192 -15.16 -12.35 3.78
N VAL A 193 -16.03 -11.44 4.23
CA VAL A 193 -16.55 -10.36 3.38
C VAL A 193 -15.41 -9.43 2.93
N ALA A 194 -14.52 -9.04 3.84
CA ALA A 194 -13.36 -8.22 3.51
C ALA A 194 -12.42 -8.91 2.51
N GLY A 195 -12.14 -10.20 2.70
CA GLY A 195 -11.33 -10.99 1.77
C GLY A 195 -11.96 -11.10 0.38
N ILE A 196 -13.28 -11.32 0.29
CA ILE A 196 -14.01 -11.34 -0.98
C ILE A 196 -13.94 -9.97 -1.67
N TRP A 197 -14.08 -8.87 -0.92
CA TRP A 197 -13.88 -7.53 -1.48
C TRP A 197 -12.48 -7.33 -2.06
N GLY A 198 -11.44 -7.85 -1.39
CA GLY A 198 -10.07 -7.84 -1.92
C GLY A 198 -9.96 -8.54 -3.27
N ILE A 199 -10.61 -9.71 -3.41
CA ILE A 199 -10.69 -10.47 -4.67
C ILE A 199 -11.44 -9.68 -5.74
N LEU A 200 -12.60 -9.11 -5.40
CA LEU A 200 -13.43 -8.33 -6.33
C LEU A 200 -12.69 -7.10 -6.86
N VAL A 201 -11.99 -6.37 -5.99
CA VAL A 201 -11.19 -5.21 -6.39
C VAL A 201 -10.07 -5.63 -7.34
N TYR A 202 -9.37 -6.72 -7.04
CA TYR A 202 -8.34 -7.26 -7.94
C TYR A 202 -8.91 -7.58 -9.33
N VAL A 203 -9.99 -8.36 -9.39
CA VAL A 203 -10.62 -8.73 -10.68
C VAL A 203 -11.16 -7.51 -11.42
N GLY A 204 -11.68 -6.52 -10.69
CA GLY A 204 -12.13 -5.26 -11.28
C GLY A 204 -11.00 -4.46 -11.91
N VAL A 205 -9.84 -4.38 -11.25
CA VAL A 205 -8.64 -3.72 -11.79
C VAL A 205 -8.13 -4.48 -13.01
N ASP A 206 -7.99 -5.80 -12.92
CA ASP A 206 -7.56 -6.67 -14.02
C ASP A 206 -8.46 -6.54 -15.26
N MET A 207 -9.78 -6.45 -15.04
CA MET A 207 -10.75 -6.19 -16.11
C MET A 207 -10.55 -4.80 -16.75
N ILE A 208 -10.29 -3.75 -15.97
CA ILE A 208 -10.03 -2.42 -16.50
C ILE A 208 -8.71 -2.41 -17.30
N SER A 209 -7.66 -3.03 -16.78
CA SER A 209 -6.35 -3.12 -17.45
C SER A 209 -6.47 -3.84 -18.79
N SER A 210 -7.12 -5.00 -18.84
CA SER A 210 -7.33 -5.73 -20.10
C SER A 210 -8.18 -4.98 -21.13
N LEU A 211 -9.17 -4.18 -20.68
CA LEU A 211 -9.93 -3.30 -21.58
C LEU A 211 -9.07 -2.16 -22.15
N LEU A 212 -8.17 -1.60 -21.34
CA LEU A 212 -7.24 -0.56 -21.77
C LEU A 212 -6.20 -1.11 -22.76
N GLU A 213 -5.60 -2.26 -22.49
CA GLU A 213 -4.66 -2.93 -23.41
C GLU A 213 -5.32 -3.23 -24.77
N LYS A 214 -6.55 -3.74 -24.75
CA LYS A 214 -7.31 -3.98 -25.99
C LYS A 214 -7.53 -2.69 -26.78
N SER A 215 -7.81 -1.57 -26.11
CA SER A 215 -7.97 -0.27 -26.78
C SER A 215 -6.66 0.31 -27.35
N GLU A 216 -5.50 -0.12 -26.84
CA GLU A 216 -4.19 0.21 -27.43
C GLU A 216 -3.90 -0.57 -28.71
N SER A 217 -4.39 -1.82 -28.82
CA SER A 217 -4.18 -2.67 -30.01
C SER A 217 -4.99 -2.25 -31.24
N ASP A 218 -6.03 -1.43 -31.06
CA ASP A 218 -6.74 -0.76 -32.14
C ASP A 218 -6.02 0.58 -32.48
N GLU A 219 -5.14 0.56 -33.49
CA GLU A 219 -4.27 1.65 -34.00
C GLU A 219 -4.95 3.01 -34.33
N SER A 220 -6.24 3.19 -34.05
CA SER A 220 -7.03 4.36 -34.44
C SER A 220 -7.45 5.28 -33.29
N SER A 221 -7.05 5.01 -32.03
CA SER A 221 -7.45 5.84 -30.89
C SER A 221 -6.30 6.66 -30.29
N ASN A 222 -6.49 7.99 -30.18
CA ASN A 222 -5.64 8.93 -29.42
C ASN A 222 -5.50 8.59 -27.92
N VAL A 223 -6.11 7.49 -27.46
CA VAL A 223 -6.18 7.06 -26.07
C VAL A 223 -4.92 6.30 -25.66
N GLY A 224 -4.33 5.48 -26.54
CA GLY A 224 -3.12 4.70 -26.22
C GLY A 224 -1.88 5.57 -25.95
N ASP A 225 -1.67 6.62 -26.76
CA ASP A 225 -0.61 7.59 -26.51
C ASP A 225 -0.84 8.40 -25.23
N MET A 226 -2.10 8.61 -24.82
CA MET A 226 -2.47 9.34 -23.61
C MET A 226 -2.35 8.48 -22.34
N VAL A 227 -2.52 7.16 -22.45
CA VAL A 227 -2.30 6.19 -21.37
C VAL A 227 -0.80 6.00 -21.10
N LYS A 228 0.00 5.80 -22.16
CA LYS A 228 1.47 5.69 -22.07
C LYS A 228 2.16 6.95 -21.58
N ARG A 229 1.57 8.13 -21.79
CA ARG A 229 2.12 9.43 -21.40
C ARG A 229 1.78 9.88 -19.96
N GLY A 230 1.02 9.08 -19.20
CA GLY A 230 0.86 9.26 -17.76
C GLY A 230 -0.56 9.43 -17.23
N CYS A 231 -1.55 8.68 -17.73
CA CYS A 231 -2.86 8.60 -17.06
C CYS A 231 -2.94 7.43 -16.06
N ILE A 232 -4.10 7.23 -15.42
CA ILE A 232 -4.41 6.15 -14.44
C ILE A 232 -3.88 4.77 -14.90
N GLY A 233 -3.86 4.49 -16.20
CA GLY A 233 -3.30 3.25 -16.75
C GLY A 233 -1.79 3.08 -16.52
N GLY A 234 -0.98 4.15 -16.57
CA GLY A 234 0.45 4.10 -16.22
C GLY A 234 0.73 3.91 -14.73
N PHE A 235 -0.30 3.98 -13.89
CA PHE A 235 -0.27 3.64 -12.47
C PHE A 235 -0.73 2.19 -12.19
N LEU A 236 -1.45 1.59 -13.13
CA LEU A 236 -1.98 0.22 -13.05
C LEU A 236 -1.11 -0.79 -13.81
N TYR A 237 -0.19 -0.31 -14.64
CA TYR A 237 0.87 -1.06 -15.32
C TYR A 237 2.10 -1.20 -14.42
#